data_AF-A0A1Y3ANY9-F1
#
_entry.id   AF-A0A1Y3ANY9-F1
#
_cell.length_a   1.000
_cell.length_b   1.000
_cell.length_c   1.000
_cell.angle_alpha   90.00
_cell.angle_beta   90.00
_cell.angle_gamma   90.00
#
_symmetry.space_group_name_H-M   'P 1'
#
loop_
_entity.id
_entity.type
_entity.pdbx_description
1 polymer ?
#
loop_
_entity_poly.entity_id
_entity_poly.type
_entity_poly.pdbx_seq_one_letter_code
_entity_poly.pdbx_strand_id
1 'polypeptide(L)'
;MMDLPNEMSHEPLPQIYSNKFLEQSIQFHRTRGCNVRLSSNKCVAERNSNHYSQGYVFTNRPLAIGEKIVLQILRTDEMFTGSLAFGLTSCNPNFLNVADLPEDSHHLLDRREYWTVIKDVANSPMAGDEIAFTITESGEVIMTKNRQRSITLMHVDISQNLWGFFDLY
;
A
#
# COMPACT_ATOMS: atom_id res chain seq x y z
N MET A 1 -20.84 -30.06 -8.25
CA MET A 1 -20.47 -29.97 -9.67
C MET A 1 -20.31 -28.48 -9.98
N MET A 2 -19.13 -27.87 -10.02
CA MET A 2 -17.75 -28.27 -9.77
C MET A 2 -17.16 -27.24 -8.81
N ASP A 3 -16.42 -27.67 -7.80
CA ASP A 3 -15.62 -26.75 -6.98
C ASP A 3 -14.59 -26.04 -7.88
N LEU A 4 -14.44 -24.74 -7.70
CA LEU A 4 -13.41 -23.94 -8.37
C LEU A 4 -12.02 -24.56 -8.07
N PRO A 5 -11.11 -24.63 -9.06
CA PRO A 5 -9.79 -25.20 -8.83
C PRO A 5 -9.02 -24.39 -7.78
N ASN A 6 -8.30 -25.11 -6.94
CA ASN A 6 -7.50 -24.64 -5.81
C ASN A 6 -6.22 -23.89 -6.26
N GLU A 7 -6.34 -22.94 -7.20
CA GLU A 7 -5.22 -22.11 -7.71
C GLU A 7 -4.94 -20.87 -6.84
N MET A 8 -5.36 -20.89 -5.57
CA MET A 8 -5.12 -19.78 -4.62
C MET A 8 -4.15 -20.15 -3.49
N SER A 9 -3.40 -21.25 -3.59
CA SER A 9 -2.57 -21.71 -2.45
C SER A 9 -1.11 -21.24 -2.48
N HIS A 10 -0.63 -20.61 -3.54
CA HIS A 10 0.76 -20.14 -3.62
C HIS A 10 0.86 -18.80 -4.35
N GLU A 11 0.48 -17.72 -3.68
CA GLU A 11 0.97 -16.40 -4.07
C GLU A 11 2.51 -16.44 -4.01
N PRO A 12 3.21 -15.95 -5.06
CA PRO A 12 4.66 -15.97 -5.06
C PRO A 12 5.15 -15.17 -3.85
N LEU A 13 6.07 -15.75 -3.08
CA LEU A 13 6.69 -15.03 -1.98
C LEU A 13 7.59 -13.91 -2.54
N PRO A 14 7.77 -12.81 -1.79
CA PRO A 14 8.77 -11.80 -2.13
C PRO A 14 10.13 -12.48 -2.31
N GLN A 15 10.74 -12.37 -3.49
CA GLN A 15 12.03 -13.00 -3.78
C GLN A 15 13.19 -12.26 -3.13
N ILE A 16 13.19 -10.92 -3.16
CA ILE A 16 14.27 -10.09 -2.61
C ILE A 16 14.24 -10.11 -1.08
N TYR A 17 13.04 -10.12 -0.49
CA TYR A 17 12.87 -10.06 0.97
C TYR A 17 12.51 -11.40 1.63
N SER A 18 12.40 -12.52 0.87
CA SER A 18 12.06 -13.88 1.35
C SER A 18 12.84 -14.36 2.57
N ASN A 19 14.14 -14.10 2.62
CA ASN A 19 15.05 -14.63 3.64
C ASN A 19 15.28 -13.68 4.82
N LYS A 20 14.59 -12.55 4.87
CA LYS A 20 14.66 -11.63 6.01
C LYS A 20 13.45 -11.91 6.90
N PHE A 21 13.68 -12.14 8.18
CA PHE A 21 12.61 -12.12 9.19
C PHE A 21 11.95 -10.74 9.13
N LEU A 22 10.89 -10.59 8.33
CA LEU A 22 9.97 -9.48 8.44
C LEU A 22 9.19 -9.74 9.72
N GLU A 23 9.65 -9.16 10.83
CA GLU A 23 8.98 -9.29 12.11
C GLU A 23 7.51 -8.87 11.98
N GLN A 24 6.60 -9.78 12.34
CA GLN A 24 5.14 -9.61 12.27
C GLN A 24 4.64 -8.98 10.96
N SER A 25 4.36 -9.84 9.96
CA SER A 25 3.75 -9.44 8.70
C SER A 25 2.61 -8.45 8.91
N ILE A 26 2.84 -7.20 8.49
CA ILE A 26 1.81 -6.18 8.44
C ILE A 26 0.72 -6.64 7.47
N GLN A 27 -0.52 -6.40 7.84
CA GLN A 27 -1.68 -6.74 7.02
C GLN A 27 -2.39 -5.47 6.57
N PHE A 28 -3.19 -5.58 5.52
CA PHE A 28 -4.15 -4.54 5.19
C PHE A 28 -5.28 -4.48 6.23
N HIS A 29 -5.68 -3.28 6.59
CA HIS A 29 -6.83 -3.04 7.44
C HIS A 29 -8.12 -3.49 6.75
N ARG A 30 -9.18 -3.75 7.53
CA ARG A 30 -10.49 -4.11 6.96
C ARG A 30 -11.14 -2.97 6.18
N THR A 31 -10.88 -1.73 6.60
CA THR A 31 -11.30 -0.50 5.92
C THR A 31 -10.51 -0.38 4.63
N ARG A 32 -11.21 -0.21 3.52
CA ARG A 32 -10.65 -0.14 2.17
C ARG A 32 -11.62 0.58 1.25
N GLY A 33 -11.12 1.09 0.12
CA GLY A 33 -11.92 1.68 -0.93
C GLY A 33 -12.96 0.70 -1.49
N CYS A 34 -14.07 1.23 -2.00
CA CYS A 34 -15.21 0.42 -2.44
C CYS A 34 -14.87 -0.52 -3.60
N ASN A 35 -13.85 -0.17 -4.39
CA ASN A 35 -13.39 -0.94 -5.54
C ASN A 35 -12.31 -1.97 -5.19
N VAL A 36 -11.98 -2.16 -3.91
CA VAL A 36 -10.94 -3.09 -3.45
C VAL A 36 -11.52 -4.37 -2.85
N ARG A 37 -10.95 -5.51 -3.21
CA ARG A 37 -11.10 -6.80 -2.53
C ARG A 37 -9.81 -7.16 -1.81
N LEU A 38 -9.94 -7.75 -0.62
CA LEU A 38 -8.80 -8.27 0.13
C LEU A 38 -8.86 -9.79 0.16
N SER A 39 -7.70 -10.44 0.18
CA SER A 39 -7.58 -11.86 0.51
C SER A 39 -8.06 -12.14 1.94
N SER A 40 -8.32 -13.42 2.25
CA SER A 40 -8.79 -13.86 3.57
C SER A 40 -7.82 -13.52 4.70
N ASN A 41 -6.51 -13.65 4.45
CA ASN A 41 -5.45 -13.28 5.38
C ASN A 41 -5.11 -11.77 5.38
N LYS A 42 -5.76 -10.98 4.51
CA LYS A 42 -5.53 -9.53 4.33
C LYS A 42 -4.09 -9.15 3.97
N CYS A 43 -3.34 -10.07 3.36
CA CYS A 43 -2.00 -9.76 2.85
C CYS A 43 -2.02 -9.32 1.38
N VAL A 44 -3.13 -9.50 0.67
CA VAL A 44 -3.29 -9.09 -0.73
C VAL A 44 -4.51 -8.21 -0.90
N ALA A 45 -4.33 -7.17 -1.71
CA ALA A 45 -5.35 -6.25 -2.14
C ALA A 45 -5.41 -6.22 -3.66
N GLU A 46 -6.61 -6.27 -4.21
CA GLU A 46 -6.88 -6.22 -5.63
C GLU A 46 -7.98 -5.19 -5.89
N ARG A 47 -7.71 -4.24 -6.80
CA ARG A 47 -8.74 -3.35 -7.31
C ARG A 47 -9.54 -4.07 -8.40
N ASN A 48 -10.85 -3.88 -8.40
CA ASN A 48 -11.73 -4.34 -9.47
C ASN A 48 -11.31 -3.71 -10.82
N SER A 49 -11.16 -4.53 -11.87
CA SER A 49 -10.71 -4.11 -13.20
C SER A 49 -11.70 -3.18 -13.92
N ASN A 50 -12.98 -3.16 -13.52
CA ASN A 50 -13.99 -2.28 -14.11
C ASN A 50 -13.93 -0.83 -13.61
N HIS A 51 -13.07 -0.51 -12.66
CA HIS A 51 -12.96 0.80 -12.04
C HIS A 51 -11.50 1.24 -11.97
N TYR A 52 -11.24 2.55 -12.08
CA TYR A 52 -9.89 3.10 -12.05
C TYR A 52 -9.53 3.86 -10.76
N SER A 53 -10.51 4.14 -9.91
CA SER A 53 -10.37 5.00 -8.72
C SER A 53 -10.86 4.31 -7.45
N GLN A 54 -10.69 4.98 -6.30
CA GLN A 54 -11.11 4.49 -4.98
C GLN A 54 -10.48 3.13 -4.64
N GLY A 55 -9.19 2.97 -5.00
CA GLY A 55 -8.38 1.79 -4.75
C GLY A 55 -7.72 1.78 -3.38
N TYR A 56 -8.29 2.46 -2.39
CA TYR A 56 -7.62 2.68 -1.10
C TYR A 56 -7.42 1.40 -0.28
N VAL A 57 -6.24 1.23 0.27
CA VAL A 57 -5.95 0.28 1.35
C VAL A 57 -5.06 0.92 2.41
N PHE A 58 -5.19 0.45 3.65
CA PHE A 58 -4.49 1.00 4.79
C PHE A 58 -3.74 -0.11 5.52
N THR A 59 -2.65 0.22 6.20
CA THR A 59 -2.01 -0.71 7.13
C THR A 59 -2.95 -0.99 8.30
N ASN A 60 -2.93 -2.20 8.85
CA ASN A 60 -3.81 -2.58 9.96
C ASN A 60 -3.44 -1.92 11.30
N ARG A 61 -2.24 -1.36 11.40
CA ARG A 61 -1.69 -0.63 12.55
C ARG A 61 -0.78 0.51 12.10
N PRO A 62 -0.39 1.44 12.99
CA PRO A 62 0.68 2.39 12.72
C PRO A 62 1.99 1.69 12.35
N LEU A 63 2.77 2.34 11.50
CA LEU A 63 4.12 1.92 11.15
C LEU A 63 5.09 2.32 12.25
N ALA A 64 5.99 1.41 12.63
CA ALA A 64 7.05 1.71 13.58
C ALA A 64 8.21 2.44 12.86
N ILE A 65 8.90 3.31 13.59
CA ILE A 65 10.15 3.92 13.10
C ILE A 65 11.18 2.81 12.89
N GLY A 66 11.88 2.84 11.76
CA GLY A 66 12.83 1.81 11.34
C GLY A 66 12.20 0.53 10.81
N GLU A 67 10.87 0.38 10.91
CA GLU A 67 10.15 -0.76 10.36
C GLU A 67 10.21 -0.74 8.82
N LYS A 68 10.51 -1.89 8.23
CA LYS A 68 10.48 -2.08 6.79
C LYS A 68 9.24 -2.83 6.37
N ILE A 69 8.36 -2.15 5.66
CA ILE A 69 7.23 -2.78 4.97
C ILE A 69 7.62 -3.04 3.53
N VAL A 70 7.15 -4.16 2.98
CA VAL A 70 7.43 -4.59 1.61
C VAL A 70 6.10 -4.88 0.93
N LEU A 71 5.88 -4.26 -0.22
CA LEU A 71 4.76 -4.53 -1.11
C LEU A 71 5.29 -5.23 -2.35
N GLN A 72 4.67 -6.36 -2.72
CA GLN A 72 4.96 -7.05 -3.96
C GLN A 72 3.81 -6.83 -4.95
N ILE A 73 4.14 -6.43 -6.17
CA ILE A 73 3.18 -6.34 -7.26
C ILE A 73 2.94 -7.76 -7.77
N LEU A 74 1.76 -8.32 -7.49
CA LEU A 74 1.42 -9.67 -7.94
C LEU A 74 0.93 -9.69 -9.39
N ARG A 75 0.14 -8.69 -9.77
CA ARG A 75 -0.47 -8.52 -11.10
C ARG A 75 -0.64 -7.04 -11.41
N THR A 76 -0.73 -6.75 -12.70
CA THR A 76 -1.00 -5.43 -13.28
C THR A 76 -2.09 -5.57 -14.32
N ASP A 77 -2.89 -4.53 -14.50
CA ASP A 77 -3.96 -4.50 -15.50
C ASP A 77 -3.52 -3.65 -16.69
N GLU A 78 -3.23 -4.29 -17.83
CA GLU A 78 -2.70 -3.64 -19.04
C GLU A 78 -3.68 -2.63 -19.67
N MET A 79 -4.96 -2.66 -19.26
CA MET A 79 -5.96 -1.69 -19.72
C MET A 79 -5.78 -0.31 -19.07
N PHE A 80 -4.94 -0.21 -18.03
CA PHE A 80 -4.67 1.03 -17.32
C PHE A 80 -3.19 1.36 -17.38
N THR A 81 -2.87 2.63 -17.66
CA THR A 81 -1.50 3.16 -17.57
C THR A 81 -1.13 3.61 -16.16
N GLY A 82 -1.94 3.20 -15.18
CA GLY A 82 -1.86 3.63 -13.80
C GLY A 82 -0.69 3.01 -13.03
N SER A 83 -0.59 3.37 -11.76
CA SER A 83 0.50 2.97 -10.88
C SER A 83 -0.04 2.74 -9.48
N LEU A 84 0.66 3.28 -8.48
CA LEU A 84 0.34 3.16 -7.07
C LEU A 84 0.67 4.49 -6.42
N ALA A 85 -0.25 5.04 -5.62
CA ALA A 85 0.13 6.07 -4.64
C ALA A 85 0.55 5.39 -3.35
N PHE A 86 1.50 6.01 -2.64
CA PHE A 86 1.78 5.70 -1.25
C PHE A 86 1.70 6.97 -0.42
N GLY A 87 1.10 6.85 0.76
CA GLY A 87 0.98 7.96 1.70
C GLY A 87 0.94 7.52 3.14
N LEU A 88 0.97 8.51 4.02
CA LEU A 88 0.87 8.34 5.47
C LEU A 88 -0.22 9.26 6.02
N THR A 89 -0.90 8.80 7.05
CA THR A 89 -1.93 9.58 7.74
C THR A 89 -1.92 9.33 9.24
N SER A 90 -2.31 10.33 10.03
CA SER A 90 -2.60 10.13 11.46
C SER A 90 -4.04 9.65 11.72
N CYS A 91 -4.87 9.58 10.68
CA CYS A 91 -6.22 9.05 10.79
C CYS A 91 -6.21 7.54 10.98
N ASN A 92 -6.70 7.08 12.12
CA ASN A 92 -6.88 5.65 12.36
C ASN A 92 -7.96 5.09 11.40
N PRO A 93 -7.65 4.06 10.58
CA PRO A 93 -8.59 3.47 9.63
C PRO A 93 -9.89 2.91 10.23
N ASN A 94 -9.94 2.67 11.54
CA ASN A 94 -11.18 2.27 12.23
C ASN A 94 -12.25 3.37 12.25
N PHE A 95 -11.84 4.64 12.13
CA PHE A 95 -12.75 5.80 12.21
C PHE A 95 -12.91 6.52 10.87
N LEU A 96 -12.26 6.03 9.81
CA LEU A 96 -12.44 6.57 8.46
C LEU A 96 -13.79 6.13 7.88
N ASN A 97 -14.51 7.09 7.32
CA ASN A 97 -15.62 6.82 6.43
C ASN A 97 -15.11 6.78 4.98
N VAL A 98 -15.18 5.62 4.35
CA VAL A 98 -14.66 5.39 2.99
C VAL A 98 -15.39 6.25 1.96
N ALA A 99 -16.66 6.57 2.18
CA ALA A 99 -17.43 7.43 1.28
C ALA A 99 -16.92 8.88 1.23
N ASP A 100 -16.12 9.29 2.23
CA ASP A 100 -15.54 10.64 2.30
C ASP A 100 -14.13 10.70 1.69
N LEU A 101 -13.59 9.57 1.19
CA LEU A 101 -12.31 9.53 0.49
C LEU A 101 -12.49 10.02 -0.95
N PRO A 102 -11.63 10.93 -1.45
CA PRO A 102 -11.73 11.45 -2.80
C PRO A 102 -11.36 10.40 -3.84
N GLU A 103 -11.84 10.55 -5.07
CA GLU A 103 -11.42 9.67 -6.18
C GLU A 103 -9.93 9.82 -6.50
N ASP A 104 -9.41 11.04 -6.44
CA ASP A 104 -7.98 11.32 -6.55
C ASP A 104 -7.37 11.53 -5.16
N SER A 105 -6.44 10.66 -4.80
CA SER A 105 -5.68 10.71 -3.55
C SER A 105 -4.92 12.01 -3.32
N HIS A 106 -4.58 12.79 -4.36
CA HIS A 106 -3.97 14.11 -4.17
C HIS A 106 -4.86 15.08 -3.39
N HIS A 107 -6.19 14.98 -3.50
CA HIS A 107 -7.12 15.84 -2.77
C HIS A 107 -7.16 15.54 -1.26
N LEU A 108 -6.50 14.47 -0.78
CA LEU A 108 -6.34 14.23 0.65
C LEU A 108 -5.49 15.33 1.31
N LEU A 109 -4.60 15.99 0.57
CA LEU A 109 -3.73 17.06 1.07
C LEU A 109 -4.50 18.32 1.48
N ASP A 110 -5.69 18.53 0.94
CA ASP A 110 -6.56 19.68 1.26
C ASP A 110 -7.41 19.44 2.51
N ARG A 111 -7.39 18.22 3.06
CA ARG A 111 -8.17 17.88 4.24
C ARG A 111 -7.54 18.47 5.51
N ARG A 112 -8.38 18.65 6.53
CA ARG A 112 -7.93 19.18 7.84
C ARG A 112 -7.12 18.17 8.64
N GLU A 113 -7.33 16.87 8.41
CA GLU A 113 -6.54 15.85 9.07
C GLU A 113 -5.14 15.71 8.44
N TYR A 114 -4.25 14.99 9.12
CA TYR A 114 -2.90 14.80 8.61
C TYR A 114 -2.88 13.76 7.49
N TRP A 115 -2.57 14.21 6.28
CA TRP A 115 -2.36 13.36 5.11
C TRP A 115 -1.12 13.81 4.35
N THR A 116 -0.32 12.85 3.92
CA THR A 116 0.74 13.04 2.93
C THR A 116 0.65 11.91 1.92
N VAL A 117 0.92 12.20 0.66
CA VAL A 117 0.81 11.22 -0.42
C VAL A 117 1.74 11.58 -1.57
N ILE A 118 2.34 10.55 -2.16
CA ILE A 118 3.12 10.63 -3.39
C ILE A 118 2.50 9.66 -4.39
N LYS A 119 2.25 10.15 -5.60
CA LYS A 119 1.75 9.36 -6.73
C LYS A 119 2.90 8.64 -7.44
N ASP A 120 2.54 7.60 -8.18
CA ASP A 120 3.40 6.88 -9.11
C ASP A 120 4.66 6.29 -8.47
N VAL A 121 4.56 5.87 -7.20
CA VAL A 121 5.70 5.35 -6.43
C VAL A 121 6.24 4.03 -6.97
N ALA A 122 5.41 3.28 -7.71
CA ALA A 122 5.85 2.06 -8.36
C ALA A 122 6.52 2.32 -9.72
N ASN A 123 6.23 3.44 -10.42
CA ASN A 123 6.69 3.81 -11.76
C ASN A 123 6.88 2.63 -12.74
N SER A 124 5.93 2.44 -13.67
CA SER A 124 5.88 1.29 -14.58
C SER A 124 5.88 -0.04 -13.80
N PRO A 125 4.81 -0.31 -13.02
CA PRO A 125 4.74 -1.52 -12.19
C PRO A 125 4.76 -2.77 -13.08
N MET A 126 5.47 -3.80 -12.66
CA MET A 126 5.47 -5.12 -13.28
C MET A 126 5.20 -6.19 -12.23
N ALA A 127 4.52 -7.28 -12.62
CA ALA A 127 4.39 -8.44 -11.75
C ALA A 127 5.78 -8.94 -11.31
N GLY A 128 5.95 -9.13 -10.00
CA GLY A 128 7.21 -9.48 -9.36
C GLY A 128 8.00 -8.30 -8.80
N ASP A 129 7.63 -7.04 -9.11
CA ASP A 129 8.25 -5.88 -8.48
C ASP A 129 8.04 -5.91 -6.96
N GLU A 130 9.08 -5.63 -6.19
CA GLU A 130 9.06 -5.50 -4.74
C GLU A 130 9.44 -4.06 -4.36
N ILE A 131 8.58 -3.38 -3.60
CA ILE A 131 8.78 -1.99 -3.17
C ILE A 131 8.81 -1.97 -1.65
N ALA A 132 9.94 -1.56 -1.10
CA ALA A 132 10.13 -1.43 0.34
C ALA A 132 9.98 0.03 0.78
N PHE A 133 9.34 0.25 1.92
CA PHE A 133 9.19 1.55 2.56
C PHE A 133 9.67 1.48 4.01
N THR A 134 10.36 2.52 4.47
CA THR A 134 10.83 2.65 5.86
C THR A 134 10.78 4.10 6.30
N ILE A 135 10.23 4.36 7.49
CA ILE A 135 10.28 5.67 8.15
C ILE A 135 11.56 5.71 9.00
N THR A 136 12.39 6.73 8.82
CA THR A 136 13.63 6.91 9.61
C THR A 136 13.35 7.69 10.90
N GLU A 137 14.32 7.69 11.81
CA GLU A 137 14.31 8.53 13.02
C GLU A 137 14.37 10.04 12.72
N SER A 138 14.82 10.43 11.52
CA SER A 138 14.78 11.82 11.03
C SER A 138 13.43 12.22 10.43
N GLY A 139 12.47 11.29 10.35
CA GLY A 139 11.17 11.50 9.71
C GLY A 139 11.20 11.42 8.18
N GLU A 140 12.27 10.89 7.59
CA GLU A 140 12.33 10.61 6.16
C GLU A 140 11.61 9.30 5.86
N VAL A 141 10.81 9.30 4.79
CA VAL A 141 10.21 8.08 4.24
C VAL A 141 11.08 7.62 3.08
N ILE A 142 11.84 6.56 3.32
CA ILE A 142 12.74 5.97 2.34
C ILE A 142 12.01 4.87 1.57
N MET A 143 12.11 4.91 0.25
CA MET A 143 11.60 3.87 -0.64
C MET A 143 12.74 3.21 -1.43
N THR A 144 12.63 1.90 -1.61
CA THR A 144 13.49 1.12 -2.50
C THR A 144 12.61 0.26 -3.41
N LYS A 145 12.66 0.48 -4.73
CA LYS A 145 12.07 -0.44 -5.71
C LYS A 145 13.13 -1.47 -6.13
N ASN A 146 12.82 -2.75 -5.95
CA ASN A 146 13.66 -3.88 -6.26
C ASN A 146 15.07 -3.72 -5.63
N ARG A 147 16.11 -3.78 -6.46
CA ARG A 147 17.52 -3.59 -6.07
C ARG A 147 18.06 -2.21 -6.48
N GLN A 148 17.17 -1.27 -6.79
CA GLN A 148 17.56 0.09 -7.18
C GLN A 148 18.06 0.88 -5.96
N ARG A 149 18.67 2.04 -6.22
CA ARG A 149 19.08 2.97 -5.17
C ARG A 149 17.85 3.47 -4.41
N SER A 150 17.93 3.50 -3.09
CA SER A 150 16.88 4.08 -2.25
C SER A 150 16.72 5.58 -2.50
N ILE A 151 15.48 6.06 -2.43
CA ILE A 151 15.12 7.47 -2.55
C ILE A 151 14.32 7.92 -1.33
N THR A 152 14.40 9.21 -0.98
CA THR A 152 13.48 9.82 -0.02
C THR A 152 12.21 10.26 -0.76
N LEU A 153 11.07 9.70 -0.40
CA LEU A 153 9.76 10.05 -1.00
C LEU A 153 9.18 11.32 -0.41
N MET A 154 9.23 11.44 0.91
CA MET A 154 8.58 12.51 1.68
C MET A 154 9.20 12.62 3.07
N HIS A 155 8.86 13.70 3.78
CA HIS A 155 9.17 13.88 5.19
C HIS A 155 7.87 13.90 5.99
N VAL A 156 7.86 13.30 7.18
CA VAL A 156 6.69 13.17 8.02
C VAL A 156 6.96 13.54 9.48
N ASP A 157 5.90 13.91 10.18
CA ASP A 157 5.94 14.19 11.61
C ASP A 157 5.83 12.87 12.40
N ILE A 158 6.98 12.39 12.87
CA ILE A 158 7.12 11.15 13.63
C ILE A 158 6.64 11.26 15.09
N SER A 159 6.17 12.43 15.54
CA SER A 159 5.48 12.55 16.83
C SER A 159 4.07 11.97 16.81
N GLN A 160 3.51 11.74 15.61
CA GLN A 160 2.19 11.16 15.40
C GLN A 160 2.26 9.64 15.22
N ASN A 161 1.17 8.94 15.54
CA ASN A 161 0.97 7.58 15.06
C ASN A 161 0.57 7.63 13.58
N LEU A 162 1.40 7.07 12.70
CA LEU A 162 1.17 7.13 11.26
C LEU A 162 0.79 5.77 10.68
N TRP A 163 -0.36 5.70 10.02
CA TRP A 163 -0.78 4.56 9.21
C TRP A 163 -0.30 4.76 7.77
N GLY A 164 0.28 3.72 7.19
CA GLY A 164 0.54 3.68 5.76
C GLY A 164 -0.76 3.47 5.00
N PHE A 165 -0.90 4.10 3.85
CA PHE A 165 -1.97 3.79 2.92
C PHE A 165 -1.47 3.79 1.49
N PHE A 166 -2.21 3.09 0.64
CA PHE A 166 -2.00 3.03 -0.79
C PHE A 166 -3.29 3.31 -1.52
N ASP A 167 -3.19 3.86 -2.72
CA ASP A 167 -4.30 4.01 -3.66
C ASP A 167 -3.92 3.29 -4.96
N LEU A 168 -4.64 2.22 -5.27
CA LEU A 168 -4.44 1.41 -6.48
C LEU A 168 -5.22 2.06 -7.64
N TYR A 169 -4.54 2.65 -8.63
CA TYR A 169 -5.19 3.30 -9.78
C TYR A 169 -4.51 2.96 -11.10
#